data_AF-A0A223I019-F1
#
_entry.id   AF-A0A223I019-F1
#
_cell.length_a   1.000
_cell.length_b   1.000
_cell.length_c   1.000
_cell.angle_alpha   90.00
_cell.angle_beta   90.00
_cell.angle_gamma   90.00
#
_symmetry.space_group_name_H-M   'P 1'
#
loop_
_entity.id
_entity.type
_entity.pdbx_description
1 polymer ?
#
loop_
_entity_poly.entity_id
_entity_poly.type
_entity_poly.pdbx_seq_one_letter_code
_entity_poly.pdbx_strand_id
1 'polypeptide(L)'
;MVELVKKIFQKMFPFVANVQDNNKIKNKLNLLSSVKTDLEYMKEYNALSIDQLKDFYNDTFEIKNKLEDKAKINIVGLTISISLILGLSNLITKINESFGMNWITIIVIILSFFSFGYMVAAGILSMAVLVKENSVYKIWPEDLLSGEEKLKEVYALNTEMNINKNIIRNNYIYTSYECIINSLICLSIIFLLSLLPINDHQLNHLAYSANESDRYINYKIIYTENSTIECHKINKDTLEEMVTDIISRSNDYIKTVEDASEIKIADKKHKIYIKFIKLGNRIIILNVQEGIHIQDN
;
A
#
# COMPACT_ATOMS: atom_id res chain seq x y z
N MET A 1 9.77 20.53 23.35
CA MET A 1 9.18 19.18 23.18
C MET A 1 7.80 19.25 22.52
N VAL A 2 6.84 20.02 23.07
CA VAL A 2 5.47 20.16 22.52
C VAL A 2 5.44 20.64 21.07
N GLU A 3 6.25 21.64 20.72
CA GLU A 3 6.26 22.19 19.36
C GLU A 3 6.85 21.22 18.32
N LEU A 4 7.83 20.41 18.72
CA LEU A 4 8.42 19.36 17.88
C LEU A 4 7.40 18.26 17.60
N VAL A 5 6.70 17.80 18.64
CA VAL A 5 5.63 16.79 18.53
C VAL A 5 4.50 17.29 17.61
N LYS A 6 4.12 18.57 17.74
CA LYS A 6 3.12 19.18 16.86
C LYS A 6 3.57 19.20 15.39
N LYS A 7 4.82 19.57 15.11
CA LYS A 7 5.39 19.57 13.75
C LYS A 7 5.43 18.16 13.15
N ILE A 8 5.82 17.15 13.93
CA ILE A 8 5.83 15.74 13.49
C ILE A 8 4.40 15.25 13.20
N PHE A 9 3.45 15.56 14.09
CA PHE A 9 2.05 15.20 13.89
C PHE A 9 1.46 15.85 12.64
N GLN A 10 1.75 17.12 12.39
CA GLN A 10 1.33 17.82 11.17
C GLN A 10 1.96 17.22 9.91
N LYS A 11 3.21 16.75 9.99
CA LYS A 11 3.90 16.05 8.89
C LYS A 11 3.27 14.69 8.58
N MET A 12 2.87 13.94 9.61
CA MET A 12 2.17 12.67 9.45
C MET A 12 0.74 12.87 8.96
N PHE A 13 0.04 13.91 9.44
CA PHE A 13 -1.36 14.16 9.09
C PHE A 13 -1.53 15.55 8.44
N PRO A 14 -1.00 15.74 7.22
CA PRO A 14 -0.94 17.06 6.58
C PRO A 14 -2.34 17.61 6.24
N PHE A 15 -3.34 16.74 6.13
CA PHE A 15 -4.74 17.12 5.92
C PHE A 15 -5.34 17.95 7.07
N VAL A 16 -4.91 17.71 8.32
CA VAL A 16 -5.42 18.48 9.47
C VAL A 16 -4.99 19.94 9.37
N ALA A 17 -3.71 20.17 9.04
CA ALA A 17 -3.18 21.51 8.84
C ALA A 17 -3.89 22.21 7.66
N ASN A 18 -4.06 21.50 6.53
CA ASN A 18 -4.73 22.03 5.35
C ASN A 18 -6.16 22.53 5.64
N VAL A 19 -6.95 21.75 6.40
CA VAL A 19 -8.31 22.16 6.78
C VAL A 19 -8.29 23.43 7.62
N GLN A 20 -7.40 23.50 8.60
CA GLN A 20 -7.28 24.68 9.48
C GLN A 20 -6.89 25.93 8.68
N ASP A 21 -5.88 25.83 7.82
CA ASP A 21 -5.39 26.99 7.08
C ASP A 21 -6.37 27.43 5.99
N ASN A 22 -7.04 26.49 5.31
CA ASN A 22 -8.08 26.83 4.35
C ASN A 22 -9.32 27.44 5.02
N ASN A 23 -9.67 27.03 6.24
CA ASN A 23 -10.78 27.65 6.97
C ASN A 23 -10.49 29.11 7.32
N LYS A 24 -9.26 29.45 7.71
CA LYS A 24 -8.86 30.86 7.95
C LYS A 24 -9.03 31.70 6.69
N ILE A 25 -8.58 31.21 5.55
CA ILE A 25 -8.68 31.94 4.27
C ILE A 25 -10.14 32.04 3.80
N LYS A 26 -10.95 30.99 3.98
CA LYS A 26 -12.38 31.02 3.67
C LYS A 26 -13.13 32.05 4.52
N ASN A 27 -12.79 32.16 5.79
CA ASN A 27 -13.33 33.21 6.65
C ASN A 27 -12.93 34.61 6.14
N LYS A 28 -11.67 34.80 5.72
CA LYS A 28 -11.21 36.06 5.10
C LYS A 28 -12.01 36.38 3.82
N LEU A 29 -12.26 35.40 2.95
CA LEU A 29 -13.07 35.58 1.73
C LEU A 29 -14.51 36.00 2.04
N ASN A 30 -15.14 35.41 3.07
CA ASN A 30 -16.49 35.79 3.49
C ASN A 30 -16.55 37.24 4.00
N LEU A 31 -15.51 37.68 4.73
CA LEU A 31 -15.40 39.06 5.21
C LEU A 31 -15.24 40.06 4.05
N LEU A 32 -14.35 39.77 3.10
CA LEU A 32 -14.16 40.57 1.89
C LEU A 32 -15.43 40.72 1.05
N SER A 33 -16.32 39.73 1.12
CA SER A 33 -17.61 39.75 0.42
C SER A 33 -18.69 40.57 1.12
N SER A 34 -18.49 40.95 2.39
CA SER A 34 -19.53 41.51 3.26
C SER A 34 -19.25 42.92 3.80
N VAL A 35 -17.97 43.34 3.89
CA VAL A 35 -17.56 44.66 4.41
C VAL A 35 -16.35 45.16 3.62
N LYS A 36 -16.24 46.49 3.39
CA LYS A 36 -15.00 47.14 2.90
C LYS A 36 -13.87 46.88 3.91
N THR A 37 -13.20 45.76 3.72
CA THR A 37 -12.03 45.34 4.49
C THR A 37 -10.80 45.76 3.71
N ASP A 38 -9.74 46.16 4.41
CA ASP A 38 -8.47 46.48 3.75
C ASP A 38 -7.97 45.28 2.94
N LEU A 39 -7.66 45.54 1.67
CA LEU A 39 -7.07 44.57 0.75
C LEU A 39 -5.60 44.40 1.11
N GLU A 40 -5.17 43.19 1.44
CA GLU A 40 -3.82 42.92 1.92
C GLU A 40 -2.81 42.82 0.77
N TYR A 41 -3.18 42.09 -0.29
CA TYR A 41 -2.38 41.97 -1.51
C TYR A 41 -2.55 43.21 -2.40
N MET A 42 -3.78 43.68 -2.56
CA MET A 42 -4.10 44.89 -3.34
C MET A 42 -4.12 46.17 -2.49
N LYS A 43 -3.18 46.29 -1.55
CA LYS A 43 -3.06 47.49 -0.73
C LYS A 43 -2.72 48.69 -1.60
N GLU A 44 -3.31 49.85 -1.31
CA GLU A 44 -3.05 51.13 -2.01
C GLU A 44 -3.32 51.06 -3.53
N TYR A 45 -4.23 50.18 -3.98
CA TYR A 45 -4.58 50.00 -5.40
C TYR A 45 -4.98 51.29 -6.12
N ASN A 46 -5.46 52.31 -5.40
CA ASN A 46 -5.82 53.62 -5.94
C ASN A 46 -4.65 54.35 -6.63
N ALA A 47 -3.41 54.07 -6.22
CA ALA A 47 -2.20 54.65 -6.82
C ALA A 47 -1.83 54.00 -8.17
N LEU A 48 -2.43 52.87 -8.52
CA LEU A 48 -2.13 52.12 -9.74
C LEU A 48 -3.00 52.61 -10.91
N SER A 49 -2.48 52.43 -12.14
CA SER A 49 -3.29 52.58 -13.35
C SER A 49 -4.22 51.38 -13.54
N ILE A 50 -5.28 51.54 -14.33
CA ILE A 50 -6.17 50.42 -14.68
C ILE A 50 -5.39 49.30 -15.38
N ASP A 51 -4.45 49.63 -16.26
CA ASP A 51 -3.67 48.63 -16.98
C ASP A 51 -2.81 47.79 -16.01
N GLN A 52 -2.16 48.43 -15.03
CA GLN A 52 -1.41 47.71 -14.00
C GLN A 52 -2.32 46.78 -13.19
N LEU A 53 -3.52 47.23 -12.81
CA LEU A 53 -4.49 46.40 -12.09
C LEU A 53 -4.98 45.22 -12.93
N LYS A 54 -5.14 45.43 -14.24
CA LYS A 54 -5.51 44.38 -15.19
C LYS A 54 -4.41 43.34 -15.32
N ASP A 55 -3.15 43.75 -15.32
CA ASP A 55 -2.00 42.84 -15.35
C ASP A 55 -2.00 41.93 -14.11
N PHE A 56 -2.08 42.51 -12.91
CA PHE A 56 -2.16 41.71 -11.67
C PHE A 56 -3.39 40.78 -11.63
N TYR A 57 -4.53 41.27 -12.12
CA TYR A 57 -5.74 40.45 -12.24
C TYR A 57 -5.50 39.25 -13.19
N ASN A 58 -4.88 39.49 -14.34
CA ASN A 58 -4.54 38.44 -15.31
C ASN A 58 -3.53 37.42 -14.75
N ASP A 59 -2.53 37.89 -14.00
CA ASP A 59 -1.55 37.03 -13.33
C ASP A 59 -2.23 36.01 -12.39
N THR A 60 -3.38 36.36 -11.78
CA THR A 60 -4.11 35.41 -10.94
C THR A 60 -4.60 34.18 -11.71
N PHE A 61 -4.95 34.33 -13.00
CA PHE A 61 -5.36 33.22 -13.85
C PHE A 61 -4.16 32.39 -14.31
N GLU A 62 -3.01 33.03 -14.58
CA GLU A 62 -1.78 32.30 -14.87
C GLU A 62 -1.36 31.41 -13.69
N ILE A 63 -1.42 31.95 -12.47
CA ILE A 63 -1.13 31.20 -11.25
C ILE A 63 -2.13 30.05 -11.10
N LYS A 64 -3.43 30.29 -11.32
CA LYS A 64 -4.46 29.24 -11.29
C LYS A 64 -4.12 28.11 -12.27
N ASN A 65 -3.80 28.44 -13.52
CA ASN A 65 -3.48 27.44 -14.54
C ASN A 65 -2.25 26.61 -14.15
N LYS A 66 -1.19 27.26 -13.63
CA LYS A 66 -0.01 26.57 -13.10
C LYS A 66 -0.36 25.62 -11.94
N LEU A 67 -1.31 25.99 -11.08
CA LEU A 67 -1.76 25.14 -9.97
C LEU A 67 -2.61 23.96 -10.45
N GLU A 68 -3.45 24.15 -11.47
CA GLU A 68 -4.21 23.06 -12.10
C GLU A 68 -3.29 22.06 -12.79
N ASP A 69 -2.27 22.54 -13.49
CA ASP A 69 -1.31 21.66 -14.14
C ASP A 69 -0.52 20.85 -13.11
N LYS A 70 -0.14 21.46 -11.97
CA LYS A 70 0.41 20.72 -10.82
C LYS A 70 -0.57 19.67 -10.28
N ALA A 71 -1.87 19.97 -10.21
CA ALA A 71 -2.88 18.99 -9.80
C ALA A 71 -2.95 17.80 -10.76
N LYS A 72 -2.94 18.05 -12.07
CA LYS A 72 -2.94 17.01 -13.10
C LYS A 72 -1.69 16.14 -12.99
N ILE A 73 -0.51 16.74 -12.80
CA ILE A 73 0.75 16.02 -12.58
C ILE A 73 0.68 15.16 -11.31
N ASN A 74 0.11 15.67 -10.21
CA ASN A 74 -0.08 14.88 -9.00
C ASN A 74 -0.98 13.66 -9.22
N ILE A 75 -2.06 13.80 -10.00
CA ILE A 75 -2.93 12.68 -10.37
C ILE A 75 -2.16 11.62 -11.18
N VAL A 76 -1.29 12.04 -12.10
CA VAL A 76 -0.41 11.11 -12.84
C VAL A 76 0.56 10.40 -11.88
N GLY A 77 1.17 11.13 -10.94
CA GLY A 77 2.06 10.54 -9.93
C GLY A 77 1.35 9.53 -9.01
N LEU A 78 0.07 9.75 -8.72
CA LEU A 78 -0.78 8.82 -7.97
C LEU A 78 -0.99 7.51 -8.74
N THR A 79 -1.23 7.56 -10.05
CA THR A 79 -1.35 6.35 -10.89
C THR A 79 -0.08 5.50 -10.85
N ILE A 80 1.10 6.14 -10.96
CA ILE A 80 2.39 5.44 -10.85
C ILE A 80 2.50 4.75 -9.49
N SER A 81 2.14 5.46 -8.44
CA SER A 81 2.23 4.93 -7.07
C SER A 81 1.27 3.76 -6.83
N ILE A 82 0.02 3.82 -7.33
CA ILE A 82 -0.93 2.70 -7.29
C ILE A 82 -0.39 1.49 -8.05
N SER A 83 0.23 1.72 -9.20
CA SER A 83 0.84 0.66 -10.01
C SER A 83 1.97 -0.04 -9.25
N LEU A 84 2.80 0.73 -8.53
CA LEU A 84 3.82 0.18 -7.64
C LEU A 84 3.19 -0.63 -6.50
N ILE A 85 2.15 -0.12 -5.83
CA ILE A 85 1.44 -0.86 -4.77
C ILE A 85 0.94 -2.23 -5.27
N LEU A 86 0.30 -2.27 -6.44
CA LEU A 86 -0.20 -3.50 -7.05
C LEU A 86 0.94 -4.48 -7.37
N GLY A 87 2.06 -3.97 -7.93
CA GLY A 87 3.25 -4.79 -8.18
C GLY A 87 3.88 -5.36 -6.89
N LEU A 88 3.81 -4.61 -5.79
CA LEU A 88 4.32 -5.01 -4.48
C LEU A 88 3.35 -5.91 -3.69
N SER A 89 2.10 -6.09 -4.13
CA SER A 89 1.12 -6.96 -3.45
C SER A 89 1.61 -8.40 -3.31
N ASN A 90 2.35 -8.90 -4.31
CA ASN A 90 2.97 -10.23 -4.27
C ASN A 90 4.17 -10.33 -3.32
N LEU A 91 4.69 -9.20 -2.82
CA LEU A 91 5.75 -9.20 -1.81
C LEU A 91 5.20 -9.35 -0.40
N ILE A 92 3.96 -8.92 -0.15
CA ILE A 92 3.30 -9.07 1.16
C ILE A 92 3.08 -10.57 1.46
N THR A 93 2.67 -11.36 0.47
CA THR A 93 2.53 -12.82 0.62
C THR A 93 3.88 -13.50 0.89
N LYS A 94 4.94 -13.08 0.18
CA LYS A 94 6.31 -13.56 0.43
C LYS A 94 6.80 -13.22 1.83
N ILE A 95 6.56 -12.01 2.33
CA ILE A 95 6.92 -11.63 3.72
C ILE A 95 6.20 -12.53 4.73
N ASN A 96 4.92 -12.82 4.51
CA ASN A 96 4.14 -13.67 5.42
C ASN A 96 4.66 -15.12 5.45
N GLU A 97 5.06 -15.66 4.30
CA GLU A 97 5.65 -17.00 4.20
C GLU A 97 7.08 -17.06 4.75
N SER A 98 7.86 -15.99 4.55
CA SER A 98 9.28 -15.97 4.87
C SER A 98 9.54 -15.69 6.36
N PHE A 99 8.86 -14.72 6.98
CA PHE A 99 9.28 -14.24 8.31
C PHE A 99 8.82 -15.12 9.46
N GLY A 100 7.72 -15.86 9.36
CA GLY A 100 7.15 -16.66 10.47
C GLY A 100 6.84 -15.88 11.77
N MET A 101 7.20 -14.60 11.83
CA MET A 101 7.06 -13.69 12.96
C MET A 101 5.82 -12.82 12.75
N ASN A 102 4.78 -13.11 13.52
CA ASN A 102 3.50 -12.41 13.43
C ASN A 102 3.62 -10.87 13.52
N TRP A 103 4.62 -10.34 14.22
CA TRP A 103 4.75 -8.88 14.42
C TRP A 103 5.23 -8.12 13.17
N ILE A 104 6.10 -8.70 12.35
CA ILE A 104 6.57 -8.06 11.10
C ILE A 104 5.41 -7.99 10.10
N THR A 105 4.64 -9.07 9.97
CA THR A 105 3.42 -9.11 9.16
C THR A 105 2.41 -8.03 9.61
N ILE A 106 2.20 -7.86 10.92
CA ILE A 106 1.33 -6.80 11.45
C ILE A 106 1.84 -5.41 11.07
N ILE A 107 3.14 -5.14 11.18
CA ILE A 107 3.75 -3.85 10.80
C ILE A 107 3.52 -3.58 9.31
N VAL A 108 3.73 -4.56 8.44
CA VAL A 108 3.53 -4.42 6.99
C VAL A 108 2.07 -4.12 6.67
N ILE A 109 1.12 -4.82 7.30
CA ILE A 109 -0.32 -4.55 7.13
C ILE A 109 -0.67 -3.11 7.52
N ILE A 110 -0.16 -2.63 8.67
CA ILE A 110 -0.39 -1.26 9.14
C ILE A 110 0.19 -0.25 8.15
N LEU A 111 1.44 -0.45 7.68
CA LEU A 111 2.08 0.42 6.69
C LEU A 111 1.33 0.42 5.36
N SER A 112 0.80 -0.72 4.91
CA SER A 112 -0.01 -0.83 3.70
C SER A 112 -1.30 -0.01 3.83
N PHE A 113 -1.98 -0.09 4.97
CA PHE A 113 -3.17 0.70 5.22
C PHE A 113 -2.89 2.21 5.20
N PHE A 114 -1.79 2.65 5.84
CA PHE A 114 -1.37 4.05 5.80
C PHE A 114 -1.00 4.50 4.38
N SER A 115 -0.22 3.70 3.65
CA SER A 115 0.15 4.00 2.26
C SER A 115 -1.09 4.21 1.38
N PHE A 116 -2.05 3.28 1.44
CA PHE A 116 -3.29 3.39 0.69
C PHE A 116 -4.10 4.63 1.10
N GLY A 117 -4.25 4.86 2.41
CA GLY A 117 -4.97 6.02 2.93
C GLY A 117 -4.39 7.35 2.46
N TYR A 118 -3.05 7.49 2.46
CA TYR A 118 -2.38 8.68 1.93
C TYR A 118 -2.62 8.87 0.43
N MET A 119 -2.58 7.79 -0.36
CA MET A 119 -2.87 7.87 -1.80
C MET A 119 -4.29 8.33 -2.08
N VAL A 120 -5.28 7.76 -1.41
CA VAL A 120 -6.69 8.19 -1.53
C VAL A 120 -6.83 9.66 -1.15
N ALA A 121 -6.22 10.09 -0.04
CA ALA A 121 -6.25 11.48 0.38
C ALA A 121 -5.61 12.41 -0.66
N ALA A 122 -4.44 12.06 -1.21
CA ALA A 122 -3.79 12.82 -2.28
C ALA A 122 -4.70 13.00 -3.50
N GLY A 123 -5.35 11.91 -3.95
CA GLY A 123 -6.28 11.94 -5.07
C GLY A 123 -7.46 12.88 -4.83
N ILE A 124 -8.09 12.79 -3.66
CA ILE A 124 -9.21 13.67 -3.29
C ILE A 124 -8.77 15.14 -3.27
N LEU A 125 -7.61 15.45 -2.68
CA LEU A 125 -7.09 16.82 -2.59
C LEU A 125 -6.75 17.40 -3.98
N SER A 126 -6.11 16.62 -4.85
CA SER A 126 -5.81 17.05 -6.23
C SER A 126 -7.10 17.26 -7.04
N MET A 127 -8.08 16.37 -6.91
CA MET A 127 -9.37 16.52 -7.59
C MET A 127 -10.17 17.73 -7.05
N ALA A 128 -10.06 18.04 -5.76
CA ALA A 128 -10.69 19.21 -5.16
C ALA A 128 -10.23 20.51 -5.82
N VAL A 129 -8.97 20.61 -6.28
CA VAL A 129 -8.47 21.77 -7.02
C VAL A 129 -9.14 21.91 -8.38
N LEU A 130 -9.31 20.79 -9.10
CA LEU A 130 -9.88 20.76 -10.46
C LEU A 130 -11.39 20.96 -10.49
N VAL A 131 -12.10 20.51 -9.46
CA VAL A 131 -13.56 20.53 -9.40
C VAL A 131 -14.06 21.61 -8.45
N LYS A 132 -13.82 21.42 -7.15
CA LYS A 132 -14.45 22.22 -6.09
C LYS A 132 -13.89 23.64 -6.04
N GLU A 133 -12.58 23.78 -6.15
CA GLU A 133 -11.89 25.06 -6.01
C GLU A 133 -11.54 25.69 -7.36
N ASN A 134 -12.17 25.28 -8.47
CA ASN A 134 -11.91 25.84 -9.82
C ASN A 134 -12.59 27.20 -10.06
N SER A 135 -13.49 27.63 -9.16
CA SER A 135 -14.21 28.91 -9.27
C SER A 135 -13.31 30.14 -9.29
N VAL A 136 -13.57 31.10 -10.16
CA VAL A 136 -12.86 32.40 -10.23
C VAL A 136 -13.82 33.56 -10.04
N TYR A 137 -13.32 34.65 -9.47
CA TYR A 137 -14.01 35.92 -9.39
C TYR A 137 -13.73 36.70 -10.68
N LYS A 138 -14.81 37.15 -11.34
CA LYS A 138 -14.77 37.73 -12.68
C LYS A 138 -15.20 39.18 -12.63
N ILE A 139 -14.67 39.97 -13.54
CA ILE A 139 -15.15 41.31 -13.86
C ILE A 139 -16.27 41.17 -14.88
N TRP A 140 -17.43 41.75 -14.58
CA TRP A 140 -18.59 41.69 -15.46
C TRP A 140 -18.59 42.88 -16.43
N PRO A 141 -19.27 42.75 -17.60
CA PRO A 141 -19.37 43.84 -18.55
C PRO A 141 -19.95 45.13 -17.95
N GLU A 142 -20.88 45.04 -16.99
CA GLU A 142 -21.45 46.20 -16.32
C GLU A 142 -20.42 46.97 -15.50
N ASP A 143 -19.43 46.27 -14.93
CA ASP A 143 -18.38 46.89 -14.12
C ASP A 143 -17.51 47.84 -14.97
N LEU A 144 -17.33 47.54 -16.26
CA LEU A 144 -16.57 48.36 -17.21
C LEU A 144 -17.22 49.74 -17.46
N LEU A 145 -18.51 49.89 -17.13
CA LEU A 145 -19.27 51.13 -17.30
C LEU A 145 -19.28 51.99 -16.02
N SER A 146 -18.66 51.53 -14.94
CA SER A 146 -18.77 52.11 -13.58
C SER A 146 -18.03 53.43 -13.35
N GLY A 147 -17.27 53.93 -14.32
CA GLY A 147 -16.28 54.99 -14.12
C GLY A 147 -14.97 54.46 -13.52
N GLU A 148 -13.89 55.24 -13.66
CA GLU A 148 -12.52 54.78 -13.37
C GLU A 148 -12.31 54.36 -11.91
N GLU A 149 -12.74 55.17 -10.93
CA GLU A 149 -12.52 54.91 -9.51
C GLU A 149 -13.15 53.58 -9.06
N LYS A 150 -14.42 53.37 -9.43
CA LYS A 150 -15.13 52.15 -9.12
C LYS A 150 -14.58 50.95 -9.89
N LEU A 151 -14.14 51.13 -11.13
CA LEU A 151 -13.50 50.07 -11.90
C LEU A 151 -12.18 49.62 -11.25
N LYS A 152 -11.36 50.55 -10.72
CA LYS A 152 -10.16 50.21 -9.95
C LYS A 152 -10.49 49.40 -8.71
N GLU A 153 -11.54 49.78 -7.96
CA GLU A 153 -12.01 49.04 -6.78
C GLU A 153 -12.44 47.61 -7.15
N VAL A 154 -13.19 47.44 -8.24
CA VAL A 154 -13.62 46.12 -8.73
C VAL A 154 -12.42 45.26 -9.14
N TYR A 155 -11.45 45.79 -9.87
CA TYR A 155 -10.23 45.07 -10.22
C TYR A 155 -9.46 44.63 -8.97
N ALA A 156 -9.28 45.54 -8.01
CA ALA A 156 -8.53 45.28 -6.79
C ALA A 156 -9.20 44.18 -5.94
N LEU A 157 -10.53 44.28 -5.74
CA LEU A 157 -11.30 43.31 -4.96
C LEU A 157 -11.28 41.92 -5.60
N ASN A 158 -11.56 41.82 -6.90
CA ASN A 158 -11.55 40.54 -7.60
C ASN A 158 -10.16 39.91 -7.61
N THR A 159 -9.10 40.72 -7.71
CA THR A 159 -7.72 40.22 -7.64
C THR A 159 -7.40 39.67 -6.25
N GLU A 160 -7.70 40.41 -5.17
CA GLU A 160 -7.52 39.93 -3.80
C GLU A 160 -8.26 38.60 -3.57
N MET A 161 -9.52 38.51 -4.02
CA MET A 161 -10.32 37.29 -3.89
C MET A 161 -9.73 36.11 -4.68
N ASN A 162 -9.25 36.35 -5.90
CA ASN A 162 -8.60 35.31 -6.72
C ASN A 162 -7.25 34.86 -6.13
N ILE A 163 -6.46 35.77 -5.55
CA ILE A 163 -5.23 35.44 -4.82
C ILE A 163 -5.54 34.54 -3.62
N ASN A 164 -6.51 34.90 -2.78
CA ASN A 164 -6.91 34.07 -1.65
C ASN A 164 -7.41 32.68 -2.09
N LYS A 165 -8.16 32.59 -3.21
CA LYS A 165 -8.52 31.29 -3.83
C LYS A 165 -7.30 30.51 -4.32
N ASN A 166 -6.30 31.17 -4.90
CA ASN A 166 -5.05 30.53 -5.32
C ASN A 166 -4.24 30.00 -4.14
N ILE A 167 -4.26 30.67 -2.98
CA ILE A 167 -3.63 30.15 -1.76
C ILE A 167 -4.34 28.86 -1.32
N ILE A 168 -5.68 28.82 -1.32
CA ILE A 168 -6.43 27.60 -1.01
C ILE A 168 -6.06 26.45 -1.96
N ARG A 169 -6.02 26.72 -3.28
CA ARG A 169 -5.59 25.73 -4.29
C ARG A 169 -4.18 25.22 -4.00
N ASN A 170 -3.25 26.12 -3.72
CA ASN A 170 -1.87 25.76 -3.42
C ASN A 170 -1.76 24.89 -2.16
N ASN A 171 -2.53 25.17 -1.12
CA ASN A 171 -2.57 24.34 0.08
C ASN A 171 -3.03 22.91 -0.24
N TYR A 172 -4.11 22.76 -1.03
CA TYR A 172 -4.55 21.43 -1.50
C TYR A 172 -3.47 20.69 -2.30
N ILE A 173 -2.82 21.36 -3.26
CA ILE A 173 -1.73 20.78 -4.06
C ILE A 173 -0.56 20.35 -3.18
N TYR A 174 -0.14 21.21 -2.25
CA TYR A 174 0.97 20.95 -1.36
C TYR A 174 0.68 19.76 -0.43
N THR A 175 -0.48 19.74 0.21
CA THR A 175 -0.91 18.62 1.07
C THR A 175 -1.06 17.33 0.27
N SER A 176 -1.57 17.39 -0.96
CA SER A 176 -1.61 16.23 -1.85
C SER A 176 -0.22 15.67 -2.11
N TYR A 177 0.76 16.54 -2.36
CA TYR A 177 2.14 16.16 -2.58
C TYR A 177 2.77 15.53 -1.33
N GLU A 178 2.55 16.09 -0.14
CA GLU A 178 3.00 15.48 1.12
C GLU A 178 2.41 14.09 1.36
N CYS A 179 1.12 13.89 1.05
CA CYS A 179 0.49 12.58 1.11
C CYS A 179 1.14 11.57 0.14
N ILE A 180 1.45 11.99 -1.11
CA ILE A 180 2.16 11.13 -2.07
C ILE A 180 3.51 10.70 -1.51
N ILE A 181 4.30 11.64 -0.97
CA ILE A 181 5.59 11.34 -0.33
C ILE A 181 5.42 10.35 0.83
N ASN A 182 4.49 10.61 1.75
CA ASN A 182 4.27 9.75 2.93
C ASN A 182 3.91 8.32 2.51
N SER A 183 3.07 8.15 1.49
CA SER A 183 2.79 6.82 0.93
C SER A 183 4.02 6.16 0.34
N LEU A 184 4.83 6.89 -0.44
CA LEU A 184 6.05 6.34 -1.04
C LEU A 184 7.07 5.93 0.02
N ILE A 185 7.16 6.66 1.13
CA ILE A 185 7.98 6.28 2.29
C ILE A 185 7.48 4.96 2.89
N CYS A 186 6.17 4.83 3.14
CA CYS A 186 5.59 3.57 3.62
C CYS A 186 5.91 2.40 2.67
N LEU A 187 5.76 2.60 1.35
CA LEU A 187 6.07 1.59 0.34
C LEU A 187 7.55 1.24 0.29
N SER A 188 8.42 2.23 0.43
CA SER A 188 9.87 2.02 0.46
C SER A 188 10.26 1.15 1.66
N ILE A 189 9.64 1.38 2.83
CA ILE A 189 9.88 0.54 4.01
C ILE A 189 9.39 -0.90 3.77
N ILE A 190 8.18 -1.08 3.23
CA ILE A 190 7.65 -2.41 2.90
C ILE A 190 8.58 -3.14 1.91
N PHE A 191 9.05 -2.43 0.89
CA PHE A 191 9.97 -2.97 -0.10
C PHE A 191 11.30 -3.39 0.52
N LEU A 192 11.90 -2.55 1.37
CA LEU A 192 13.15 -2.89 2.08
C LEU A 192 12.98 -4.11 2.98
N LEU A 193 11.86 -4.22 3.71
CA LEU A 193 11.55 -5.39 4.53
C LEU A 193 11.43 -6.66 3.68
N SER A 194 10.90 -6.56 2.45
CA SER A 194 10.81 -7.70 1.52
C SER A 194 12.16 -8.18 0.97
N LEU A 195 13.19 -7.33 1.00
CA LEU A 195 14.53 -7.66 0.50
C LEU A 195 15.45 -8.28 1.55
N LEU A 196 15.07 -8.25 2.83
CA LEU A 196 15.91 -8.79 3.89
C LEU A 196 16.02 -10.32 3.73
N PRO A 197 17.24 -10.87 3.56
CA PRO A 197 17.44 -12.31 3.45
C PRO A 197 17.14 -12.93 4.80
N ILE A 198 16.18 -13.85 4.84
CA ILE A 198 15.88 -14.60 6.05
C ILE A 198 16.84 -15.77 6.08
N ASN A 199 17.82 -15.69 6.96
CA ASN A 199 18.51 -16.88 7.43
C ASN A 199 17.45 -17.79 8.05
N ASP A 200 17.25 -18.95 7.43
CA ASP A 200 16.34 -20.02 7.82
C ASP A 200 16.80 -20.74 9.12
N HIS A 201 17.40 -19.99 10.05
CA HIS A 201 18.05 -20.52 11.24
C HIS A 201 17.16 -20.49 12.49
N GLN A 202 15.91 -20.01 12.41
CA GLN A 202 15.01 -19.91 13.56
C GLN A 202 13.87 -20.95 13.58
N LEU A 203 13.79 -21.86 12.61
CA LEU A 203 12.88 -23.02 12.75
C LEU A 203 13.47 -24.15 13.62
N ASN A 204 14.76 -24.08 13.98
CA ASN A 204 15.44 -25.11 14.76
C ASN A 204 15.38 -24.92 16.29
N HIS A 205 15.01 -23.74 16.79
CA HIS A 205 15.06 -23.46 18.24
C HIS A 205 13.73 -23.71 18.98
N LEU A 206 12.60 -23.80 18.27
CA LEU A 206 11.32 -24.25 18.88
C LEU A 206 11.19 -25.78 18.93
N ALA A 207 12.09 -26.51 18.28
CA ALA A 207 12.17 -27.98 18.34
C ALA A 207 13.07 -28.49 19.49
N TYR A 208 13.82 -27.61 20.16
CA TYR A 208 14.83 -28.01 21.15
C TYR A 208 14.35 -28.00 22.60
N SER A 209 13.19 -27.39 22.92
CA SER A 209 12.70 -27.31 24.31
C SER A 209 11.55 -28.28 24.64
N ALA A 210 11.30 -29.27 23.79
CA ALA A 210 10.24 -30.26 24.01
C ALA A 210 10.68 -31.66 23.58
N ASN A 211 11.84 -32.12 24.05
CA ASN A 211 12.31 -33.49 23.81
C ASN A 211 13.18 -34.00 24.98
N GLU A 212 12.55 -34.25 26.11
CA GLU A 212 12.97 -35.32 27.03
C GLU A 212 11.75 -36.18 27.40
N SER A 213 11.20 -36.87 26.41
CA SER A 213 10.57 -38.19 26.56
C SER A 213 9.93 -38.62 25.24
N ASP A 214 10.23 -39.84 24.85
CA ASP A 214 9.60 -40.67 23.81
C ASP A 214 10.19 -40.66 22.39
N ARG A 215 10.84 -41.80 22.11
CA ARG A 215 11.35 -42.23 20.81
C ARG A 215 10.21 -42.53 19.84
N TYR A 216 9.77 -41.55 19.05
CA TYR A 216 9.20 -41.79 17.72
C TYR A 216 9.46 -40.55 16.85
N ILE A 217 10.30 -40.67 15.83
CA ILE A 217 10.58 -39.60 14.86
C ILE A 217 9.33 -39.44 13.99
N ASN A 218 8.63 -38.32 14.16
CA ASN A 218 7.28 -38.11 13.62
C ASN A 218 7.35 -37.32 12.30
N TYR A 219 7.52 -38.02 11.17
CA TYR A 219 7.30 -37.39 9.86
C TYR A 219 5.83 -37.07 9.68
N LYS A 220 5.51 -35.83 9.30
CA LYS A 220 4.15 -35.49 8.89
C LYS A 220 3.89 -36.04 7.49
N ILE A 221 3.04 -37.06 7.37
CA ILE A 221 2.64 -37.66 6.09
C ILE A 221 1.50 -36.86 5.47
N ILE A 222 1.64 -36.48 4.20
CA ILE A 222 0.67 -35.69 3.43
C ILE A 222 0.37 -36.44 2.13
N TYR A 223 -0.91 -36.65 1.83
CA TYR A 223 -1.35 -37.30 0.59
C TYR A 223 -1.69 -36.25 -0.46
N THR A 224 -1.16 -36.38 -1.68
CA THR A 224 -1.61 -35.54 -2.80
C THR A 224 -3.01 -35.96 -3.23
N GLU A 225 -3.76 -35.02 -3.81
CA GLU A 225 -5.01 -35.35 -4.50
C GLU A 225 -4.74 -36.48 -5.49
N ASN A 226 -5.58 -37.52 -5.46
CA ASN A 226 -5.49 -38.71 -6.29
C ASN A 226 -4.35 -39.72 -6.00
N SER A 227 -3.57 -39.53 -4.94
CA SER A 227 -2.46 -40.45 -4.57
C SER A 227 -2.89 -41.89 -4.26
N THR A 228 -4.19 -42.14 -4.04
CA THR A 228 -4.74 -43.46 -3.69
C THR A 228 -5.72 -43.99 -4.74
N ILE A 229 -5.78 -43.39 -5.94
CA ILE A 229 -6.76 -43.78 -6.99
C ILE A 229 -6.59 -45.24 -7.41
N GLU A 230 -5.37 -45.77 -7.35
CA GLU A 230 -5.06 -47.14 -7.78
C GLU A 230 -5.30 -48.19 -6.66
N CYS A 231 -5.80 -47.76 -5.50
CA CYS A 231 -6.20 -48.62 -4.40
C CYS A 231 -7.73 -48.75 -4.35
N HIS A 232 -8.26 -49.83 -4.93
CA HIS A 232 -9.71 -50.07 -5.00
C HIS A 232 -10.23 -51.08 -3.96
N LYS A 233 -9.36 -51.84 -3.28
CA LYS A 233 -9.77 -52.91 -2.37
C LYS A 233 -9.53 -52.56 -0.90
N ILE A 234 -8.61 -51.65 -0.60
CA ILE A 234 -8.25 -51.26 0.76
C ILE A 234 -9.01 -49.97 1.15
N ASN A 235 -9.62 -49.95 2.34
CA ASN A 235 -10.22 -48.73 2.89
C ASN A 235 -9.12 -47.69 3.20
N LYS A 236 -9.43 -46.41 3.01
CA LYS A 236 -8.53 -45.27 3.21
C LYS A 236 -7.81 -45.31 4.56
N ASP A 237 -8.53 -45.53 5.66
CA ASP A 237 -7.93 -45.53 7.00
C ASP A 237 -6.88 -46.64 7.16
N THR A 238 -7.19 -47.84 6.62
CA THR A 238 -6.27 -48.97 6.62
C THR A 238 -5.06 -48.72 5.72
N LEU A 239 -5.24 -48.03 4.59
CA LEU A 239 -4.16 -47.64 3.70
C LEU A 239 -3.22 -46.65 4.39
N GLU A 240 -3.75 -45.68 5.12
CA GLU A 240 -2.96 -44.70 5.87
C GLU A 240 -2.13 -45.35 6.98
N GLU A 241 -2.69 -46.32 7.70
CA GLU A 241 -1.95 -47.12 8.68
C GLU A 241 -0.81 -47.93 8.03
N MET A 242 -1.07 -48.57 6.89
CA MET A 242 -0.06 -49.35 6.16
C MET A 242 1.09 -48.48 5.67
N VAL A 243 0.79 -47.30 5.10
CA VAL A 243 1.81 -46.34 4.67
C VAL A 243 2.65 -45.87 5.87
N THR A 244 2.00 -45.60 7.01
CA THR A 244 2.69 -45.19 8.24
C THR A 244 3.65 -46.26 8.77
N ASP A 245 3.22 -47.54 8.77
CA ASP A 245 4.10 -48.66 9.12
C ASP A 245 5.29 -48.80 8.16
N ILE A 246 5.10 -48.60 6.85
CA ILE A 246 6.20 -48.68 5.88
C ILE A 246 7.20 -47.54 6.08
N ILE A 247 6.72 -46.30 6.22
CA ILE A 247 7.57 -45.14 6.45
C ILE A 247 8.37 -45.30 7.74
N SER A 248 7.73 -45.77 8.82
CA SER A 248 8.43 -46.00 10.09
C SER A 248 9.51 -47.10 9.98
N ARG A 249 9.23 -48.20 9.27
CA ARG A 249 10.21 -49.27 9.04
C ARG A 249 11.34 -48.85 8.11
N SER A 250 11.10 -47.93 7.18
CA SER A 250 12.08 -47.44 6.20
C SER A 250 12.79 -46.16 6.63
N ASN A 251 12.62 -45.72 7.88
CA ASN A 251 13.16 -44.46 8.39
C ASN A 251 14.68 -44.29 8.17
N ASP A 252 15.46 -45.33 8.46
CA ASP A 252 16.92 -45.25 8.31
C ASP A 252 17.35 -45.07 6.86
N TYR A 253 16.61 -45.66 5.92
CA TYR A 253 16.81 -45.42 4.49
C TYR A 253 16.38 -44.00 4.08
N ILE A 254 15.21 -43.54 4.53
CA ILE A 254 14.66 -42.21 4.20
C ILE A 254 15.59 -41.07 4.67
N LYS A 255 16.28 -41.25 5.81
CA LYS A 255 17.28 -40.29 6.30
C LYS A 255 18.49 -40.12 5.38
N THR A 256 18.87 -41.17 4.65
CA THR A 256 20.05 -41.14 3.76
C THR A 256 19.79 -40.46 2.42
N VAL A 257 18.52 -40.21 2.09
CA VAL A 257 18.13 -39.61 0.81
C VAL A 257 18.07 -38.09 0.93
N GLU A 258 18.59 -37.40 -0.09
CA GLU A 258 18.52 -35.95 -0.23
C GLU A 258 17.08 -35.45 -0.30
N ASP A 259 16.84 -34.26 0.27
CA ASP A 259 15.54 -33.62 0.22
C ASP A 259 15.12 -33.31 -1.22
N ALA A 260 13.81 -33.29 -1.46
CA ALA A 260 13.17 -33.16 -2.77
C ALA A 260 13.40 -34.32 -3.76
N SER A 261 14.09 -35.39 -3.35
CA SER A 261 14.24 -36.60 -4.16
C SER A 261 12.99 -37.49 -4.12
N GLU A 262 12.68 -38.09 -5.27
CA GLU A 262 11.61 -39.08 -5.42
C GLU A 262 12.07 -40.44 -4.88
N ILE A 263 11.36 -40.95 -3.87
CA ILE A 263 11.63 -42.23 -3.20
C ILE A 263 10.52 -43.23 -3.55
N LYS A 264 10.93 -44.48 -3.80
CA LYS A 264 10.05 -45.59 -4.19
C LYS A 264 10.30 -46.76 -3.25
N ILE A 265 9.24 -47.26 -2.60
CA ILE A 265 9.35 -48.40 -1.68
C ILE A 265 8.26 -49.41 -2.05
N ALA A 266 8.68 -50.65 -2.34
CA ALA A 266 7.78 -51.78 -2.48
C ALA A 266 7.77 -52.59 -1.17
N ASP A 267 6.63 -52.66 -0.49
CA ASP A 267 6.51 -53.40 0.76
C ASP A 267 5.84 -54.77 0.55
N LYS A 268 6.61 -55.83 0.75
CA LYS A 268 6.13 -57.21 0.58
C LYS A 268 5.08 -57.62 1.62
N LYS A 269 5.09 -57.01 2.82
CA LYS A 269 4.17 -57.33 3.93
C LYS A 269 2.74 -56.87 3.60
N HIS A 270 2.58 -55.62 3.19
CA HIS A 270 1.29 -55.05 2.81
C HIS A 270 0.96 -55.21 1.33
N LYS A 271 1.91 -55.69 0.51
CA LYS A 271 1.79 -55.84 -0.97
C LYS A 271 1.41 -54.52 -1.65
N ILE A 272 1.93 -53.41 -1.13
CA ILE A 272 1.72 -52.07 -1.69
C ILE A 272 3.05 -51.48 -2.13
N TYR A 273 2.97 -50.67 -3.18
CA TYR A 273 4.06 -49.86 -3.68
C TYR A 273 3.75 -48.40 -3.36
N ILE A 274 4.70 -47.71 -2.72
CA ILE A 274 4.56 -46.29 -2.36
C ILE A 274 5.62 -45.45 -3.08
N LYS A 275 5.17 -44.31 -3.58
CA LYS A 275 5.99 -43.30 -4.22
C LYS A 275 5.82 -41.98 -3.46
N PHE A 276 6.91 -41.39 -2.98
CA PHE A 276 6.84 -40.18 -2.15
C PHE A 276 8.06 -39.27 -2.30
N ILE A 277 7.94 -38.03 -1.82
CA ILE A 277 9.04 -37.06 -1.72
C ILE A 277 9.26 -36.71 -0.25
N LYS A 278 10.52 -36.61 0.16
CA LYS A 278 10.95 -36.08 1.46
C LYS A 278 11.24 -34.59 1.37
N LEU A 279 10.65 -33.78 2.24
CA LEU A 279 10.93 -32.35 2.39
C LEU A 279 11.06 -32.02 3.89
N GLY A 280 12.30 -31.95 4.40
CA GLY A 280 12.57 -31.82 5.82
C GLY A 280 11.92 -32.94 6.63
N ASN A 281 11.00 -32.58 7.54
CA ASN A 281 10.23 -33.53 8.35
C ASN A 281 8.84 -33.85 7.78
N ARG A 282 8.64 -33.65 6.48
CA ARG A 282 7.39 -33.98 5.77
C ARG A 282 7.63 -35.04 4.71
N ILE A 283 6.68 -35.95 4.58
CA ILE A 283 6.63 -36.95 3.52
C ILE A 283 5.38 -36.71 2.70
N ILE A 284 5.57 -36.42 1.42
CA ILE A 284 4.46 -36.18 0.48
C ILE A 284 4.28 -37.45 -0.36
N ILE A 285 3.18 -38.16 -0.12
CA ILE A 285 2.79 -39.36 -0.86
C ILE A 285 2.23 -38.93 -2.21
N LEU A 286 2.91 -39.34 -3.28
CA LEU A 286 2.54 -39.04 -4.66
C LEU A 286 1.64 -40.12 -5.25
N ASN A 287 1.91 -41.40 -4.94
CA ASN A 287 1.12 -42.52 -5.41
C ASN A 287 1.27 -43.74 -4.48
N VAL A 288 0.18 -44.45 -4.26
CA VAL A 288 0.10 -45.76 -3.61
C VAL A 288 -0.63 -46.73 -4.54
N GLN A 289 -0.01 -47.87 -4.83
CA GLN A 289 -0.55 -48.88 -5.75
C GLN A 289 -0.70 -50.23 -5.04
N GLU A 290 -1.83 -50.91 -5.26
CA GLU A 290 -2.07 -52.28 -4.79
C GLU A 290 -1.49 -53.31 -5.76
N GLY A 291 -0.80 -54.33 -5.23
CA GLY A 291 -0.30 -55.45 -6.01
C GLY A 291 1.10 -55.21 -6.56
N ILE A 292 2.07 -55.92 -6.00
CA ILE A 292 3.42 -55.95 -6.55
C ILE A 292 3.42 -56.94 -7.72
N HIS A 293 3.31 -56.45 -8.96
CA HIS A 293 3.82 -57.20 -10.10
C HIS A 293 5.35 -57.10 -10.08
N ILE A 294 5.99 -58.05 -9.40
CA ILE A 294 7.41 -58.30 -9.60
C ILE A 294 7.52 -58.89 -11.01
N GLN A 295 7.94 -58.10 -12.00
CA GLN A 295 8.58 -58.68 -13.18
C GLN A 295 9.93 -59.20 -12.71
N ASP A 296 10.01 -60.50 -12.45
CA ASP A 296 11.28 -61.21 -12.36
C ASP A 296 11.85 -61.31 -13.79
N ASN A 297 12.66 -60.31 -14.17
CA ASN A 297 13.88 -60.35 -15.00
C ASN A 297 14.18 -58.98 -15.62
#